data_AF-A0A0R2BFV2-F1
#
_entry.id   AF-A0A0R2BFV2-F1
#
_cell.length_a   1.000
_cell.length_b   1.000
_cell.length_c   1.000
_cell.angle_alpha   90.00
_cell.angle_beta   90.00
_cell.angle_gamma   90.00
#
_symmetry.space_group_name_H-M   'P 1'
#
loop_
_entity.id
_entity.type
_entity.pdbx_description
1 polymer ?
#
loop_
_entity_poly.entity_id
_entity_poly.type
_entity_poly.pdbx_seq_one_letter_code
_entity_poly.pdbx_strand_id
1 'polypeptide(L)'
;MDFPNVDPWSPTKLPAGTPWQPILGDSQTTQFNIVGASRHLDGHYLFGDGLNAAGLSCAELYLPGRVQYYDDPQAAKTNLTPQDFIL
;
A
#
# COMPACT_ATOMS: atom_id res chain seq x y z
N MET A 1 5.50 -2.34 -14.46
CA MET A 1 6.44 -2.39 -13.31
C MET A 1 7.75 -2.94 -13.83
N ASP A 2 8.80 -2.13 -13.76
CA ASP A 2 10.09 -2.43 -14.41
C ASP A 2 11.07 -2.98 -13.36
N PHE A 3 10.78 -4.19 -12.88
CA PHE A 3 11.62 -4.91 -11.91
C PHE A 3 11.82 -6.37 -12.33
N PRO A 4 12.94 -7.00 -11.96
CA PRO A 4 13.08 -8.45 -12.05
C PRO A 4 11.92 -9.12 -11.30
N ASN A 5 11.31 -10.15 -11.91
CA ASN A 5 10.17 -10.85 -11.34
C ASN A 5 10.61 -11.82 -10.23
N VAL A 6 11.02 -11.26 -9.08
CA VAL A 6 11.47 -12.03 -7.91
C VAL A 6 10.34 -12.35 -6.93
N ASP A 7 9.24 -11.60 -6.98
CA ASP A 7 7.98 -11.87 -6.26
C ASP A 7 6.78 -11.54 -7.18
N PRO A 8 5.87 -12.50 -7.43
CA PRO A 8 4.81 -12.31 -8.41
C PRO A 8 3.69 -11.41 -7.88
N TRP A 9 3.50 -10.28 -8.54
CA TRP A 9 2.33 -9.42 -8.36
C TRP A 9 1.09 -10.09 -8.93
N SER A 10 0.00 -10.07 -8.17
CA SER A 10 -1.28 -10.67 -8.54
C SER A 10 -2.37 -9.61 -8.64
N PRO A 11 -3.22 -9.64 -9.69
CA PRO A 11 -4.45 -8.85 -9.72
C PRO A 11 -5.29 -9.16 -8.49
N THR A 12 -5.58 -8.13 -7.71
CA THR A 12 -6.22 -8.26 -6.40
C THR A 12 -7.43 -7.35 -6.32
N LYS A 13 -8.52 -7.88 -5.77
CA LYS A 13 -9.68 -7.10 -5.37
C LYS A 13 -9.78 -7.12 -3.85
N LEU A 14 -9.81 -5.93 -3.25
CA LEU A 14 -10.04 -5.76 -1.82
C LEU A 14 -11.44 -5.16 -1.61
N PRO A 15 -12.40 -5.89 -0.99
CA PRO A 15 -13.72 -5.35 -0.71
C PRO A 15 -13.68 -4.16 0.25
N ALA A 16 -14.67 -3.27 0.15
CA ALA A 16 -14.96 -2.32 1.23
C ALA A 16 -15.29 -3.08 2.53
N GLY A 17 -14.94 -2.51 3.68
CA GLY A 17 -15.11 -3.14 4.98
C GLY A 17 -14.01 -4.14 5.34
N THR A 18 -12.94 -4.24 4.55
CA THR A 18 -11.83 -5.13 4.87
C THR A 18 -10.95 -4.49 5.95
N PRO A 19 -10.73 -5.16 7.10
CA PRO A 19 -9.77 -4.68 8.07
C PRO A 19 -8.36 -4.86 7.54
N TRP A 20 -7.52 -3.86 7.75
CA TRP A 20 -6.09 -3.92 7.49
C TRP A 20 -5.35 -3.20 8.61
N GLN A 21 -4.05 -3.38 8.73
CA GLN A 21 -3.24 -2.69 9.72
C GLN A 21 -1.91 -2.26 9.09
N PRO A 22 -1.59 -0.95 9.09
CA PRO A 22 -0.26 -0.49 8.69
C PRO A 22 0.77 -1.02 9.68
N ILE A 23 2.02 -1.19 9.24
CA ILE A 23 3.11 -1.62 10.14
C ILE A 23 3.25 -0.64 11.31
N LEU A 24 3.03 0.65 11.06
CA LEU A 24 3.04 1.70 12.05
C LEU A 24 1.61 2.21 12.30
N GLY A 25 0.98 1.75 13.38
CA GLY A 25 -0.29 2.31 13.87
C GLY A 25 -1.39 1.28 14.10
N ASP A 26 -2.60 1.80 14.26
CA ASP A 26 -3.79 1.04 14.59
C ASP A 26 -4.48 0.47 13.34
N SER A 27 -5.23 -0.61 13.52
CA SER A 27 -6.03 -1.21 12.45
C SER A 27 -7.03 -0.22 11.85
N GLN A 28 -7.13 -0.24 10.53
CA GLN A 28 -8.02 0.56 9.72
C GLN A 28 -9.02 -0.35 8.99
N THR A 29 -10.07 0.24 8.43
CA THR A 29 -11.05 -0.48 7.60
C THR A 29 -11.24 0.26 6.28
N THR A 30 -11.14 -0.48 5.17
CA THR A 30 -11.31 0.11 3.83
C THR A 30 -12.72 0.65 3.66
N GLN A 31 -12.85 1.86 3.10
CA GLN A 31 -14.16 2.48 2.84
C GLN A 31 -14.72 2.13 1.46
N PHE A 32 -13.83 1.83 0.49
CA PHE A 32 -14.19 1.55 -0.90
C PHE A 32 -13.67 0.19 -1.33
N ASN A 33 -14.30 -0.39 -2.36
CA ASN A 33 -13.69 -1.50 -3.07
C ASN A 33 -12.45 -0.99 -3.82
N ILE A 34 -11.36 -1.75 -3.75
CA ILE A 34 -10.10 -1.43 -4.40
C ILE A 34 -9.75 -2.58 -5.35
N VAL A 35 -9.24 -2.24 -6.53
CA VAL A 35 -8.65 -3.19 -7.48
C VAL A 35 -7.26 -2.71 -7.88
N GLY A 36 -6.31 -3.62 -8.02
CA GLY A 36 -4.93 -3.27 -8.36
C GLY A 36 -4.00 -4.47 -8.39
N ALA A 37 -2.74 -4.24 -8.74
CA ALA A 37 -1.69 -5.25 -8.59
C ALA A 37 -1.17 -5.25 -7.16
N SER A 38 -1.25 -6.40 -6.47
CA SER A 38 -0.72 -6.53 -5.11
C SER A 38 0.13 -7.79 -4.95
N ARG A 39 0.95 -7.82 -3.89
CA ARG A 39 1.55 -9.03 -3.35
C ARG A 39 1.03 -9.26 -1.93
N HIS A 40 1.00 -10.51 -1.51
CA HIS A 40 0.64 -10.87 -0.14
C HIS A 40 1.90 -11.35 0.57
N LEU A 41 2.32 -10.62 1.61
CA LEU A 41 3.52 -10.90 2.38
C LEU A 41 3.19 -10.82 3.87
N ASP A 42 3.53 -11.87 4.63
CA ASP A 42 3.35 -11.94 6.09
C ASP A 42 1.94 -11.59 6.59
N GLY A 43 0.89 -11.88 5.82
CA GLY A 43 -0.49 -11.54 6.18
C GLY A 43 -0.97 -10.16 5.72
N HIS A 44 -0.13 -9.40 5.01
CA HIS A 44 -0.42 -8.05 4.53
C HIS A 44 -0.55 -7.99 3.01
N TYR A 45 -1.60 -7.33 2.53
CA TYR A 45 -1.70 -6.92 1.13
C TYR A 45 -0.83 -5.68 0.91
N LEU A 46 0.10 -5.76 -0.03
CA LEU A 46 0.95 -4.64 -0.45
C LEU A 46 0.60 -4.33 -1.90
N PHE A 47 -0.05 -3.20 -2.15
CA PHE A 47 -0.41 -2.76 -3.49
C PHE A 47 0.75 -1.98 -4.11
N GLY A 48 1.04 -2.23 -5.39
CA GLY A 48 1.98 -1.44 -6.18
C GLY A 48 1.26 -0.38 -7.01
N ASP A 49 0.00 -0.64 -7.31
CA ASP A 49 -0.94 0.28 -7.96
C ASP A 49 -2.37 -0.11 -7.61
N GLY A 50 -3.30 0.82 -7.82
CA GLY A 50 -4.72 0.53 -7.68
C GLY A 50 -5.65 1.68 -8.02
N LEU A 51 -6.93 1.34 -8.06
CA LEU A 51 -8.06 2.23 -8.27
C LEU A 51 -9.14 1.86 -7.24
N ASN A 52 -9.73 2.86 -6.59
CA ASN A 52 -10.89 2.65 -5.73
C ASN A 52 -12.22 2.90 -6.48
N ALA A 53 -13.33 2.45 -5.90
CA ALA A 53 -14.67 2.60 -6.49
C ALA A 53 -15.15 4.06 -6.64
N ALA A 54 -14.46 5.03 -6.03
CA ALA A 54 -14.74 6.46 -6.18
C ALA A 54 -13.96 7.11 -7.33
N GLY A 55 -13.10 6.35 -8.03
CA GLY A 55 -12.34 6.84 -9.19
C GLY A 55 -10.94 7.37 -8.85
N LEU A 56 -10.49 7.28 -7.59
CA LEU A 56 -9.13 7.65 -7.22
C LEU A 56 -8.16 6.51 -7.57
N SER A 57 -7.11 6.83 -8.33
CA SER A 57 -6.03 5.91 -8.65
C SER A 57 -4.70 6.34 -8.02
N CYS A 58 -3.87 5.37 -7.69
CA CYS A 58 -2.54 5.57 -7.14
C CYS A 58 -1.59 4.50 -7.68
N ALA A 59 -0.31 4.83 -7.81
CA ALA A 59 0.75 3.89 -8.18
C ALA A 59 2.07 4.30 -7.52
N GLU A 60 2.78 3.30 -7.01
CA GLU A 60 4.13 3.44 -6.47
C GLU A 60 5.15 3.13 -7.56
N LEU A 61 6.09 4.05 -7.75
CA LEU A 61 7.22 3.88 -8.67
C LEU A 61 8.53 4.04 -7.93
N TYR A 62 9.55 3.37 -8.45
CA TYR A 62 10.88 3.42 -7.88
C TYR A 62 11.51 4.80 -8.05
N LEU A 63 11.92 5.41 -6.93
CA LEU A 63 12.52 6.74 -6.90
C LEU A 63 13.88 6.75 -6.17
N PRO A 64 14.87 6.00 -6.68
CA PRO A 64 16.17 5.84 -6.01
C PRO A 64 16.96 7.14 -5.99
N GLY A 65 17.74 7.34 -4.91
CA GLY A 65 18.66 8.48 -4.77
C GLY A 65 17.99 9.85 -4.60
N ARG A 66 16.65 9.91 -4.59
CA ARG A 66 15.86 11.13 -4.37
C ARG A 66 14.89 11.01 -3.21
N VAL A 67 14.54 9.80 -2.82
CA VAL A 67 13.63 9.56 -1.69
C VAL A 67 14.32 9.81 -0.35
N GLN A 68 13.59 10.41 0.58
CA GLN A 68 14.00 10.60 1.97
C GLN A 68 12.81 10.23 2.86
N TYR A 69 13.03 9.26 3.75
CA TYR A 69 12.07 8.89 4.79
C TYR A 69 12.67 9.25 6.15
N TYR A 70 11.82 9.44 7.15
CA TYR A 70 12.28 9.54 8.52
C TYR A 70 12.70 8.15 9.02
N ASP A 71 13.79 8.09 9.80
CA ASP A 71 14.25 6.85 10.43
C ASP A 71 13.30 6.40 11.55
N ASP A 72 12.61 7.35 12.19
CA ASP A 72 11.70 7.13 13.31
C ASP A 72 10.29 7.72 13.04
N PRO A 73 9.23 7.16 13.66
CA PRO A 73 7.91 7.78 13.66
C PRO A 73 7.92 9.21 14.19
N GLN A 74 7.20 10.10 13.50
CA GLN A 74 7.11 11.51 13.84
C GLN A 74 5.90 11.77 14.73
N ALA A 75 6.11 12.54 15.81
CA ALA A 75 5.06 12.87 16.77
C ALA A 75 3.92 13.66 16.13
N ALA A 76 2.67 13.35 16.53
CA ALA A 76 1.45 13.98 16.03
C ALA A 76 1.28 13.90 14.50
N LYS A 77 1.78 12.82 13.87
CA LYS A 77 1.59 12.50 12.45
C LYS A 77 0.97 11.11 12.31
N THR A 78 0.28 10.90 11.19
CA THR A 78 0.00 9.55 10.70
C THR A 78 1.29 9.02 10.08
N ASN A 79 1.91 8.05 10.76
CA ASN A 79 3.13 7.42 10.28
C ASN A 79 2.74 6.20 9.47
N LEU A 80 3.27 6.08 8.26
CA LEU A 80 3.06 4.94 7.36
C LEU A 80 4.42 4.49 6.87
N THR A 81 4.61 3.19 6.71
CA THR A 81 5.76 2.72 5.91
C THR A 81 5.49 3.02 4.44
N PRO A 82 6.53 3.09 3.59
CA PRO A 82 6.32 3.34 2.17
C PRO A 82 5.35 2.35 1.52
N GLN A 83 5.38 1.07 1.94
CA GLN A 83 4.53 0.03 1.37
C GLN A 83 3.08 0.05 1.88
N ASP A 84 2.79 0.79 2.95
CA ASP A 84 1.43 0.94 3.48
C ASP A 84 0.63 2.03 2.74
N PHE A 85 1.28 2.86 1.92
CA PHE A 85 0.73 4.15 1.47
C PHE A 85 -0.52 4.06 0.59
N ILE A 86 -0.66 2.99 -0.20
CA ILE A 86 -1.83 2.82 -1.08
C ILE A 86 -3.10 2.40 -0.32
N LEU A 87 -2.98 1.79 0.87
CA LEU A 87 -4.12 1.22 1.61
C LEU A 87 -4.66 2.12 2.73
#